data_AF-A0A369BKA5-F1
#
_entry.id   AF-A0A369BKA5-F1
#
_cell.length_a   1.000
_cell.length_b   1.000
_cell.length_c   1.000
_cell.angle_alpha   90.00
_cell.angle_beta   90.00
_cell.angle_gamma   90.00
#
_symmetry.space_group_name_H-M   'P 1'
#
loop_
_entity.id
_entity.type
_entity.pdbx_description
1 polymer ?
#
loop_
_entity_poly.entity_id
_entity_poly.type
_entity_poly.pdbx_seq_one_letter_code
_entity_poly.pdbx_strand_id
1 'polypeptide(L)' 'MAKGDELVKYITERVVDYVETPRDVRKERSRGREPWVNRWFGMIPFSISLWMKQLPRKRQRDKGTERFISKGSR' A
#
# COMPACT_ATOMS: atom_id res chain seq x y z
N MET A 1 -18.24 35.08 1.53
CA MET A 1 -17.82 34.12 2.58
C MET A 1 -18.76 32.91 2.78
N ALA A 2 -20.00 32.89 2.28
CA ALA A 2 -21.02 31.88 2.67
C ALA A 2 -20.75 30.40 2.29
N LYS A 3 -19.94 30.12 1.27
CA LYS A 3 -19.77 28.74 0.75
C LYS A 3 -18.93 27.82 1.65
N GLY A 4 -18.07 28.40 2.49
CA GLY A 4 -17.21 27.65 3.42
C GLY A 4 -18.02 27.08 4.59
N ASP A 5 -18.88 27.90 5.19
CA ASP A 5 -19.71 27.51 6.34
C ASP A 5 -20.73 26.43 5.98
N GLU A 6 -21.30 26.48 4.77
CA GLU A 6 -22.20 25.44 4.25
C GLU A 6 -21.49 24.09 4.09
N LEU A 7 -20.23 24.09 3.63
CA LEU A 7 -19.44 22.87 3.49
C LEU A 7 -19.08 22.28 4.85
N VAL A 8 -18.65 23.13 5.80
CA VAL A 8 -18.35 22.70 7.16
C VAL A 8 -19.60 22.09 7.80
N LYS A 9 -20.75 22.76 7.68
CA LYS A 9 -22.04 22.25 8.18
C LYS A 9 -22.39 20.89 7.60
N TYR A 10 -22.29 20.72 6.27
CA TYR A 10 -22.56 19.44 5.61
C TYR A 10 -21.66 18.32 6.09
N ILE A 11 -20.35 18.59 6.21
CA ILE A 11 -19.38 17.60 6.71
C ILE A 11 -19.72 17.24 8.16
N THR A 12 -20.05 18.22 9.00
CA THR A 12 -20.40 17.99 10.40
C THR A 12 -21.69 17.17 10.54
N GLU A 13 -22.75 17.49 9.79
CA GLU A 13 -23.99 16.71 9.77
C GLU A 13 -23.71 15.23 9.43
N ARG A 14 -22.91 14.98 8.38
CA ARG A 14 -22.52 13.61 7.98
C ARG A 14 -21.70 12.88 9.05
N VAL A 15 -20.86 13.59 9.79
CA VAL A 15 -20.04 13.01 10.86
C VAL A 15 -20.90 12.73 12.09
N VAL A 16 -21.81 13.63 12.46
CA VAL A 16 -22.73 13.46 13.59
C VAL A 16 -23.63 12.25 13.35
N ASP A 17 -24.23 12.12 12.17
CA ASP A 17 -25.03 10.93 11.80
C ASP A 17 -24.24 9.62 11.96
N TYR A 18 -22.94 9.64 11.62
CA TYR A 18 -22.06 8.48 11.72
C TYR A 18 -21.59 8.17 13.16
N VAL A 19 -21.43 9.22 13.97
CA VAL A 19 -20.98 9.14 15.37
C VAL A 19 -22.14 8.77 16.30
N GLU A 20 -23.34 9.29 16.05
CA GLU A 20 -24.59 8.94 16.74
C GLU A 20 -25.10 7.53 16.44
N THR A 21 -24.45 6.82 15.52
CA THR A 21 -24.57 5.36 15.38
C THR A 21 -23.38 4.61 16.04
N PRO A 22 -23.13 4.69 17.37
CA PRO A 22 -21.95 4.08 17.93
C PRO A 22 -22.23 2.67 18.46
N ARG A 23 -21.43 1.74 17.95
CA ARG A 23 -20.92 0.54 18.65
C ARG A 23 -21.82 -0.70 18.77
N ASP A 24 -23.15 -0.63 18.84
CA ASP A 24 -23.96 -1.84 19.08
C ASP A 24 -24.14 -2.75 17.84
N VAL A 25 -24.22 -2.21 16.63
CA VAL A 25 -24.36 -3.03 15.40
C VAL A 25 -22.99 -3.52 14.86
N ARG A 26 -21.88 -3.00 15.38
CA ARG A 26 -20.53 -3.31 14.88
C ARG A 26 -20.04 -4.70 15.30
N LYS A 27 -20.51 -5.23 16.43
CA LYS A 27 -20.05 -6.54 16.95
C LYS A 27 -20.79 -7.74 16.32
N GLU A 28 -21.96 -7.51 15.73
CA GLU A 28 -22.76 -8.56 15.08
C GLU A 28 -22.41 -8.73 13.60
N ARG A 29 -22.12 -7.63 12.87
CA ARG A 29 -21.69 -7.68 11.46
C ARG A 29 -20.21 -7.98 11.25
N SER A 30 -19.34 -7.77 12.24
CA SER A 30 -17.91 -8.11 12.13
C SER A 30 -17.62 -9.60 12.30
N ARG A 31 -18.59 -10.41 12.74
CA ARG A 31 -18.42 -11.86 12.94
C ARG A 31 -18.51 -12.66 11.63
N GLY A 32 -19.17 -12.13 10.60
CA GLY A 32 -19.39 -12.83 9.32
C GLY A 32 -18.62 -12.25 8.12
N ARG A 33 -17.89 -11.14 8.30
CA ARG A 33 -17.06 -10.58 7.24
C ARG A 33 -15.62 -10.93 7.55
N GLU A 34 -15.13 -12.00 6.94
CA GLU A 34 -13.69 -12.27 6.93
C GLU A 34 -12.95 -11.00 6.52
N PRO A 35 -11.90 -10.59 7.24
CA PRO A 35 -11.10 -9.44 6.85
C PRO A 35 -10.72 -9.57 5.38
N TRP A 36 -10.94 -8.52 4.59
CA TRP A 36 -10.55 -8.51 3.18
C TRP A 36 -9.06 -8.88 3.01
N VAL A 37 -8.24 -8.49 3.99
CA VAL A 37 -6.84 -8.91 4.12
C VAL A 37 -6.69 -10.43 4.08
N ASN A 38 -7.53 -11.21 4.75
CA ASN A 38 -7.46 -12.67 4.76
C ASN A 38 -7.84 -13.28 3.40
N ARG A 39 -8.78 -12.65 2.68
CA ARG A 39 -9.21 -13.09 1.34
C ARG A 39 -8.15 -12.86 0.26
N TRP A 40 -7.35 -11.80 0.40
CA TRP A 40 -6.33 -11.41 -0.57
C TRP A 40 -4.89 -11.66 -0.10
N PHE A 41 -4.72 -12.19 1.11
CA PHE A 41 -3.47 -12.78 1.57
C PHE A 41 -3.06 -13.88 0.57
N GLY A 42 -1.78 -13.94 0.22
CA GLY A 42 -1.30 -14.79 -0.87
C GLY A 42 -1.36 -14.11 -2.25
N MET A 43 -2.52 -13.63 -2.70
CA MET A 43 -2.65 -12.99 -4.03
C MET A 43 -1.87 -11.67 -4.13
N ILE A 44 -1.92 -10.83 -3.09
CA ILE A 44 -1.16 -9.56 -3.05
C ILE A 44 0.36 -9.81 -3.13
N PRO A 45 0.99 -10.57 -2.21
CA PRO A 45 2.43 -10.82 -2.29
C PRO A 45 2.83 -11.60 -3.55
N PHE A 46 1.97 -12.51 -4.04
CA PHE A 46 2.21 -13.23 -5.29
C PHE A 46 2.28 -12.27 -6.49
N SER A 47 1.32 -11.35 -6.61
CA SER A 47 1.29 -10.36 -7.69
C SER A 47 2.50 -9.43 -7.66
N ILE A 48 2.90 -8.98 -6.45
CA ILE A 48 4.12 -8.17 -6.27
C ILE A 48 5.37 -8.98 -6.68
N SER A 49 5.45 -10.27 -6.30
CA SER A 49 6.57 -11.14 -6.67
C SER A 49 6.70 -11.32 -8.19
N LEU A 50 5.57 -11.42 -8.89
CA LEU A 50 5.53 -11.55 -10.34
C LEU A 50 5.99 -10.26 -11.03
N TRP A 51 5.60 -9.11 -10.48
CA TRP A 51 6.08 -7.82 -10.98
C TRP A 51 7.59 -7.64 -10.74
N MET A 52 8.08 -7.98 -9.54
CA MET A 52 9.51 -7.91 -9.21
C MET A 52 10.37 -8.81 -10.09
N LYS A 53 9.86 -9.95 -10.56
CA LYS A 53 10.54 -10.81 -11.54
C LYS A 53 10.61 -10.21 -12.94
N GLN A 54 9.58 -9.45 -13.33
CA GLN A 54 9.50 -8.80 -14.64
C GLN A 54 10.26 -7.47 -14.69
N LEU A 55 10.52 -6.84 -13.54
CA LEU A 55 11.43 -5.71 -13.47
C LEU A 55 12.79 -6.16 -14.01
N PRO A 56 13.30 -5.56 -15.10
CA PRO A 56 14.59 -5.92 -15.65
C PRO A 56 15.61 -5.69 -14.55
N ARG A 57 16.16 -6.78 -14.02
CA ARG A 57 17.23 -6.77 -13.03
C ARG A 57 18.36 -5.99 -13.69
N LYS A 58 18.47 -4.70 -13.35
CA LYS A 58 19.49 -3.80 -13.89
C LYS A 58 20.80 -4.48 -13.56
N ARG A 59 21.39 -5.16 -14.56
CA ARG A 59 22.63 -5.93 -14.41
C ARG A 59 23.59 -4.98 -13.72
N GLN A 60 23.84 -5.24 -12.44
CA GLN A 60 24.92 -4.58 -11.72
C GLN A 60 26.15 -5.19 -12.39
N ARG A 61 26.61 -4.49 -13.42
CA ARG A 61 27.78 -4.86 -14.20
C ARG A 61 28.92 -4.82 -13.20
N ASP A 62 29.40 -6.00 -12.85
CA ASP A 62 30.59 -6.19 -12.02
C ASP A 62 31.73 -5.34 -12.59
N LYS A 63 31.98 -4.19 -11.99
CA LYS A 63 33.16 -3.35 -12.25
C LYS A 63 34.34 -3.84 -11.39
N GLY A 64 34.53 -5.16 -11.33
CA GLY A 64 35.50 -5.80 -10.43
C GLY A 64 36.79 -6.29 -11.10
N THR A 65 36.79 -6.55 -12.41
CA THR A 65 37.81 -7.44 -12.98
C THR A 65 38.89 -6.77 -13.86
N GLU A 66 38.80 -5.47 -14.14
CA GLU A 66 39.75 -4.81 -15.07
C GLU A 66 40.93 -4.08 -14.40
N ARG A 67 41.04 -4.06 -13.05
CA ARG A 67 42.17 -3.36 -12.39
C ARG A 67 43.40 -4.22 -12.10
N PHE A 68 43.36 -5.52 -12.35
CA PHE A 68 44.49 -6.41 -12.04
C PHE A 68 45.37 -6.78 -13.24
N ILE A 69 44.97 -6.46 -14.47
CA ILE A 69 45.74 -6.81 -15.68
C ILE A 69 46.58 -5.61 -16.21
N SER A 70 46.46 -4.42 -15.60
CA SER A 70 47.14 -3.19 -16.06
C SER A 70 48.47 -2.84 -15.35
N LYS A 71 49.10 -3.80 -14.65
CA LYS A 71 50.52 -3.70 -14.26
C LYS A 71 51.23 -4.91 -14.88
N GLY A 72 51.57 -4.95 -16.17
CA GLY A 72 52.46 -3.98 -16.83
C GLY A 72 53.83 -4.09 -16.15
N SER A 73 54.59 -5.16 -16.40
CA SER A 73 55.44 -5.29 -17.61
C SER A 73 56.26 -4.02 -17.82
N ARG A 74 57.25 -3.86 -16.95
CA ARG A 74 58.51 -3.17 -17.17
C ARG A 74 59.50 -3.67 -16.13
#